data_AF-A0A1A7XED1-F1
#
_entry.id   AF-A0A1A7XED1-F1
#
_cell.length_a   1.000
_cell.length_b   1.000
_cell.length_c   1.000
_cell.angle_alpha   90.00
_cell.angle_beta   90.00
_cell.angle_gamma   90.00
#
_symmetry.space_group_name_H-M   'P 1'
#
loop_
_entity.id
_entity.type
_entity.pdbx_description
1 polymer ?
#
loop_
_entity_poly.entity_id
_entity_poly.type
_entity_poly.pdbx_seq_one_letter_code
_entity_poly.pdbx_strand_id
1 'polypeptide(L)'
;MDSAKNKKRAASSTSGTPAQTPNNTKKPRRVYSSASKRAKLECDRRRQRTRINIGPAFEKWKMLRESLGMKTDPQLASLLLE
;
A
#
# COMPACT_ATOMS: atom_id res chain seq x y z
N MET A 1 1.63 -51.91 -14.15
CA MET A 1 2.34 -51.12 -13.13
C MET A 1 2.44 -49.70 -13.64
N ASP A 2 1.43 -48.92 -13.29
CA ASP A 2 1.27 -47.52 -13.64
C ASP A 2 2.42 -46.67 -13.10
N SER A 3 2.97 -45.81 -13.95
CA SER A 3 3.86 -44.73 -13.50
C SER A 3 3.54 -43.48 -14.29
N ALA A 4 2.52 -42.77 -13.80
CA ALA A 4 2.18 -41.42 -14.22
C ALA A 4 3.32 -40.47 -13.83
N LYS A 5 4.02 -39.89 -14.82
CA LYS A 5 4.93 -38.78 -14.59
C LYS A 5 4.36 -37.49 -15.18
N ASN A 6 3.97 -36.65 -14.23
CA ASN A 6 3.35 -35.34 -14.27
C ASN A 6 3.75 -34.43 -15.45
N LYS A 7 2.73 -34.08 -16.26
CA LYS A 7 2.77 -33.11 -17.35
C LYS A 7 2.76 -31.69 -16.76
N LYS A 8 3.91 -31.02 -16.75
CA LYS A 8 3.99 -29.59 -16.41
C LYS A 8 3.15 -28.80 -17.42
N ARG A 9 2.04 -28.24 -16.97
CA ARG A 9 1.21 -27.31 -17.73
C ARG A 9 2.01 -26.03 -17.99
N ALA A 10 2.29 -25.75 -19.26
CA ALA A 10 2.75 -24.44 -19.70
C ALA A 10 1.57 -23.47 -19.56
N ALA A 11 1.75 -22.38 -18.80
CA ALA A 11 0.78 -21.30 -18.73
C ALA A 11 0.87 -20.45 -20.00
N SER A 12 -0.31 -20.23 -20.57
CA SER A 12 -0.60 -19.58 -21.84
C SER A 12 0.13 -18.24 -22.03
N SER A 13 0.76 -18.12 -23.20
CA SER A 13 1.22 -16.88 -23.81
C SER A 13 0.06 -15.88 -23.92
N THR A 14 0.15 -14.77 -23.20
CA THR A 14 -0.61 -13.55 -23.52
C THR A 14 0.42 -12.50 -23.92
N SER A 15 0.40 -12.19 -25.22
CA SER A 15 1.22 -11.22 -25.90
C SER A 15 0.87 -9.79 -25.50
N GLY A 16 1.88 -8.97 -25.21
CA GLY A 16 1.80 -7.50 -25.32
C GLY A 16 2.02 -6.72 -24.03
N THR A 17 3.28 -6.55 -23.61
CA THR A 17 3.72 -5.38 -22.82
C THR A 17 5.18 -5.10 -23.17
N PRO A 18 5.56 -3.89 -23.62
CA PRO A 18 6.92 -3.60 -24.04
C PRO A 18 7.88 -3.65 -22.86
N ALA A 19 9.11 -4.09 -23.16
CA ALA A 19 10.18 -4.44 -22.24
C ALA A 19 10.39 -3.42 -21.11
N GLN A 20 10.20 -3.87 -19.86
CA GLN A 20 10.85 -3.25 -18.70
C GLN A 20 12.17 -3.96 -18.46
N THR A 21 13.27 -3.22 -18.57
CA THR A 21 14.59 -3.62 -18.09
C THR A 21 14.52 -3.98 -16.61
N PRO A 22 15.12 -5.11 -16.16
CA PRO A 22 15.13 -5.46 -14.75
C PRO A 22 16.15 -4.60 -14.01
N ASN A 23 15.75 -3.40 -13.57
CA ASN A 23 16.50 -2.65 -12.57
C ASN A 23 16.28 -3.28 -11.18
N ASN A 24 16.87 -4.46 -10.97
CA ASN A 24 16.88 -5.15 -9.69
C ASN A 24 17.83 -4.45 -8.69
N THR A 25 17.53 -3.22 -8.31
CA THR A 25 18.14 -2.54 -7.16
C THR A 25 17.14 -2.56 -5.99
N LYS A 26 16.69 -3.77 -5.62
CA LYS A 26 15.90 -3.93 -4.40
C LYS A 26 16.77 -3.56 -3.20
N LYS A 27 16.55 -2.35 -2.67
CA LYS A 27 17.18 -1.88 -1.43
C LYS A 27 16.99 -2.97 -0.36
N PRO A 28 18.04 -3.33 0.40
CA PRO A 28 17.94 -4.38 1.39
C PRO A 28 16.83 -4.03 2.39
N ARG A 29 15.91 -4.98 2.63
CA ARG A 29 14.84 -4.81 3.61
C ARG A 29 15.51 -4.61 4.97
N ARG A 30 15.29 -3.44 5.59
CA ARG A 30 15.84 -3.11 6.90
C ARG A 30 15.40 -4.17 7.92
N VAL A 31 16.35 -4.99 8.37
CA VAL A 31 16.11 -5.98 9.42
C VAL A 31 16.12 -5.22 10.74
N TYR A 32 14.96 -5.18 11.41
CA TYR A 32 14.85 -4.59 12.74
C TYR A 32 15.19 -5.64 13.80
N SER A 33 15.86 -5.21 14.87
CA SER A 33 15.94 -6.00 16.10
C SER A 33 14.54 -6.22 16.68
N SER A 34 14.37 -7.23 17.54
CA SER A 34 13.10 -7.53 18.20
C SER A 34 12.54 -6.32 18.97
N ALA A 35 13.42 -5.58 19.66
CA ALA A 35 13.07 -4.36 20.38
C ALA A 35 12.57 -3.25 19.44
N SER A 36 13.28 -3.01 18.33
CA SER A 36 12.87 -1.98 17.36
C SER A 36 11.58 -2.35 16.63
N LYS A 37 11.32 -3.64 16.39
CA LYS A 37 10.06 -4.12 15.82
C LYS A 37 8.88 -3.83 16.76
N ARG A 38 9.04 -4.08 18.07
CA ARG A 38 8.03 -3.76 19.09
C ARG A 38 7.76 -2.25 19.17
N ALA A 39 8.81 -1.43 19.18
CA ALA A 39 8.68 0.03 19.19
C ALA A 39 7.94 0.56 17.94
N LYS A 40 8.23 0.01 16.76
CA LYS A 40 7.50 0.34 15.52
C LYS A 40 6.02 -0.02 15.62
N LEU A 41 5.71 -1.24 16.09
CA LEU A 41 4.33 -1.70 16.24
C LEU A 41 3.53 -0.81 17.21
N GLU A 42 4.11 -0.41 18.34
CA GLU A 42 3.42 0.49 19.28
C GLU A 42 3.21 1.88 18.69
N CYS A 43 4.19 2.39 17.93
CA CYS A 43 4.06 3.65 17.21
C CYS A 43 2.94 3.59 16.16
N ASP A 44 2.86 2.50 15.40
CA ASP A 44 1.82 2.28 14.41
C ASP A 44 0.45 2.13 15.09
N ARG A 45 0.37 1.39 16.22
CA ARG A 45 -0.85 1.27 17.03
C ARG A 45 -1.34 2.61 17.56
N ARG A 46 -0.44 3.47 18.05
CA ARG A 46 -0.80 4.82 18.50
C ARG A 46 -1.33 5.68 17.36
N ARG A 47 -0.74 5.58 16.17
CA ARG A 47 -1.21 6.31 14.98
C ARG A 47 -2.58 5.83 14.51
N GLN A 48 -2.84 4.53 14.58
CA GLN A 48 -4.13 3.95 14.17
C GLN A 48 -5.31 4.39 15.04
N ARG A 49 -5.07 4.86 16.27
CA ARG A 49 -6.14 5.40 17.14
C ARG A 49 -6.71 6.72 16.64
N THR A 50 -5.93 7.52 15.92
CA THR A 50 -6.30 8.89 15.55
C THR A 50 -6.36 9.12 14.05
N ARG A 51 -5.91 8.16 13.24
CA ARG A 51 -5.90 8.24 11.78
C ARG A 51 -6.87 7.25 11.18
N ILE A 52 -7.73 7.74 10.30
CA ILE A 52 -8.58 6.93 9.44
C ILE A 52 -7.92 6.77 8.06
N ASN A 53 -8.06 5.59 7.46
CA ASN A 53 -7.61 5.35 6.09
C ASN A 53 -8.81 5.47 5.15
N ILE A 54 -8.84 6.54 4.36
CA ILE A 54 -9.95 6.85 3.44
C ILE A 54 -9.88 6.06 2.11
N GLY A 55 -8.71 5.52 1.78
CA GLY A 55 -8.52 4.60 0.65
C GLY A 55 -8.99 5.21 -0.68
N PRO A 56 -9.91 4.55 -1.43
CA PRO A 56 -10.41 5.05 -2.71
C PRO A 56 -11.05 6.44 -2.65
N ALA A 57 -11.54 6.87 -1.48
CA ALA A 57 -12.11 8.19 -1.28
C ALA A 57 -11.06 9.30 -1.20
N PHE A 58 -9.76 8.98 -1.18
CA PHE A 58 -8.68 9.96 -1.05
C PHE A 58 -8.70 11.02 -2.16
N GLU A 59 -8.97 10.63 -3.40
CA GLU A 59 -9.01 11.60 -4.52
C GLU A 59 -10.17 12.59 -4.35
N LYS A 60 -11.36 12.07 -4.00
CA LYS A 60 -12.53 12.91 -3.71
C LYS A 60 -12.29 13.84 -2.51
N TRP A 61 -11.66 13.32 -1.47
CA TRP A 61 -11.27 14.09 -0.29
C TRP A 61 -10.33 15.25 -0.64
N LYS A 62 -9.32 14.98 -1.47
CA LYS A 62 -8.36 15.98 -1.93
C LYS A 62 -9.03 17.05 -2.79
N MET A 63 -9.87 16.66 -3.74
CA MET A 63 -10.63 17.60 -4.58
C MET A 63 -11.53 18.50 -3.72
N LEU A 64 -12.21 17.93 -2.73
CA LEU A 64 -13.05 18.69 -1.81
C LEU A 64 -12.23 19.70 -1.01
N ARG A 65 -11.09 19.26 -0.46
CA ARG A 65 -10.15 20.13 0.27
C ARG A 65 -9.67 21.31 -0.56
N GLU A 66 -9.31 21.06 -1.81
CA GLU A 66 -8.84 22.08 -2.75
C GLU A 66 -9.96 23.05 -3.14
N SER A 67 -11.17 22.53 -3.41
CA SER A 67 -12.33 23.35 -3.75
C SER A 67 -12.75 24.30 -2.63
N LEU A 68 -12.57 23.89 -1.37
CA LEU A 68 -12.85 24.69 -0.18
C LEU A 68 -11.66 25.58 0.25
N GLY A 69 -10.54 25.55 -0.48
CA GLY A 69 -9.34 26.34 -0.16
C GLY A 69 -8.66 25.93 1.15
N MET A 70 -8.86 24.69 1.61
CA MET A 70 -8.35 24.24 2.90
C MET A 70 -6.90 23.76 2.82
N LYS A 71 -6.13 24.13 3.85
CA LYS A 71 -4.69 23.81 3.89
C LYS A 71 -4.41 22.40 4.41
N THR A 72 -5.27 21.86 5.27
CA THR A 72 -5.01 20.61 5.98
C THR A 72 -6.24 19.70 6.02
N ASP A 73 -6.02 18.38 5.98
CA ASP A 73 -7.10 17.39 6.08
C ASP A 73 -7.85 17.45 7.41
N PRO A 74 -7.20 17.63 8.59
CA PRO A 74 -7.92 17.77 9.84
C PRO A 74 -8.89 18.94 9.86
N GLN A 75 -8.54 20.06 9.21
CA GLN A 75 -9.42 21.22 9.10
C GLN A 75 -10.69 20.88 8.30
N LEU A 76 -10.54 20.17 7.18
CA LEU A 76 -11.69 19.70 6.40
C LEU A 76 -12.53 18.70 7.19
N ALA A 77 -11.89 17.78 7.92
CA ALA A 77 -12.59 16.83 8.77
C ALA A 77 -13.39 17.51 9.88
N SER A 78 -12.83 18.53 10.53
CA SER A 78 -13.54 19.33 11.54
C SER A 78 -14.74 20.05 10.93
N LEU A 79 -14.61 20.69 9.75
CA LEU A 79 -15.74 21.34 9.09
C LEU A 79 -16.89 20.37 8.77
N LEU A 80 -16.58 19.12 8.41
CA LEU A 80 -17.61 18.13 8.04
C LEU A 80 -18.28 17.45 9.23
N LEU A 81 -17.72 17.57 10.43
CA LEU A 81 -18.21 16.90 11.65
C LEU A 81 -18.89 17.88 12.62
N GLU A 82 -18.72 19.18 12.42
CA GLU A 82 -19.45 20.27 13.08
C GLU A 82 -20.69 20.65 12.26
#